data_AF-A0A6P0I9C3-F1
#
_entry.id   AF-A0A6P0I9C3-F1
#
_cell.length_a   1.000
_cell.length_b   1.000
_cell.length_c   1.000
_cell.angle_alpha   90.00
_cell.angle_beta   90.00
_cell.angle_gamma   90.00
#
_symmetry.space_group_name_H-M   'P 1'
#
loop_
_entity.id
_entity.type
_entity.pdbx_description
1 polymer ?
#
loop_
_entity_poly.entity_id
_entity_poly.type
_entity_poly.pdbx_seq_one_letter_code
_entity_poly.pdbx_strand_id
1 'polypeptide(L)'
;LKVLIVAIALQQIKDNIVAPRIMGNLTGLSPVIIFAALLLGGKIGGLLGVILAIPLTGVLKSIVEVVLNPKLPPQTGSFFYNPMNEENEFSEIEIKQLNQKISP
;
A
#
# COMPACT_ATOMS: atom_id res chain seq x y z
N LEU A 1 23.86 -30.87 -6.06
CA LEU A 1 22.44 -31.19 -6.38
C LEU A 1 21.47 -30.90 -5.21
N LYS A 2 21.72 -31.40 -3.99
CA LYS A 2 20.82 -31.15 -2.83
C LYS A 2 20.60 -29.66 -2.53
N VAL A 3 21.66 -28.85 -2.56
CA VAL A 3 21.57 -27.39 -2.35
C VAL A 3 20.73 -26.71 -3.44
N LEU A 4 20.83 -27.16 -4.70
CA LEU A 4 20.06 -26.61 -5.82
C LEU A 4 18.56 -26.85 -5.64
N ILE A 5 18.17 -28.06 -5.21
CA ILE A 5 16.77 -28.42 -4.97
C ILE A 5 16.19 -27.56 -3.84
N VAL A 6 16.93 -27.40 -2.74
CA VAL A 6 16.51 -26.55 -1.62
C VAL A 6 16.43 -25.08 -2.04
N ALA A 7 17.38 -24.59 -2.84
CA ALA A 7 17.38 -23.22 -3.35
C ALA A 7 16.17 -22.94 -4.24
N ILE A 8 15.85 -23.84 -5.17
CA ILE A 8 14.66 -23.70 -6.04
C ILE A 8 13.38 -23.73 -5.20
N ALA A 9 13.26 -24.66 -4.24
CA ALA A 9 12.08 -24.73 -3.36
C ALA A 9 11.89 -23.43 -2.54
N LEU A 10 12.98 -22.89 -1.98
CA LEU A 10 12.94 -21.60 -1.28
C LEU A 10 12.57 -20.45 -2.21
N GLN A 11 13.14 -20.40 -3.41
CA GLN A 11 12.87 -19.37 -4.41
C GLN A 11 11.38 -19.33 -4.75
N GLN A 12 10.76 -20.50 -4.99
CA GLN A 12 9.33 -20.61 -5.29
C GLN A 12 8.45 -20.08 -4.15
N ILE A 13 8.79 -20.39 -2.89
CA ILE A 13 8.07 -19.86 -1.71
C ILE A 13 8.24 -18.35 -1.63
N LYS A 14 9.46 -17.87 -1.86
CA LYS A 14 9.79 -16.46 -1.73
C LYS A 14 9.04 -15.63 -2.78
N ASP A 15 9.03 -16.08 -4.03
CA ASP A 15 8.48 -15.32 -5.15
C ASP A 15 6.94 -15.40 -5.20
N ASN A 16 6.32 -16.50 -4.74
CA ASN A 16 4.86 -16.66 -4.77
C ASN A 16 4.13 -16.28 -3.46
N ILE A 17 4.80 -16.32 -2.30
CA ILE A 17 4.13 -16.09 -1.00
C ILE A 17 4.74 -14.90 -0.27
N VAL A 18 6.06 -14.88 -0.13
CA VAL A 18 6.75 -13.90 0.71
C VAL A 18 6.74 -12.52 0.04
N ALA A 19 7.16 -12.44 -1.22
CA ALA A 19 7.22 -11.20 -1.98
C ALA A 19 5.85 -10.50 -2.08
N PRO A 20 4.75 -11.14 -2.51
CA PRO A 20 3.45 -10.48 -2.60
C PRO A 20 2.90 -10.07 -1.23
N ARG A 21 3.15 -10.84 -0.17
CA ARG A 21 2.69 -10.50 1.19
C ARG A 21 3.42 -9.29 1.76
N ILE A 22 4.74 -9.21 1.56
CA ILE A 22 5.54 -8.05 2.00
C ILE A 22 5.16 -6.82 1.17
N MET A 23 5.13 -6.95 -0.16
CA MET A 23 4.83 -5.81 -1.03
C MET A 23 3.40 -5.29 -0.82
N GLY A 24 2.44 -6.20 -0.61
CA GLY A 24 1.06 -5.83 -0.27
C GLY A 24 0.97 -5.06 1.04
N ASN A 25 1.72 -5.45 2.08
CA ASN A 25 1.78 -4.71 3.34
C ASN A 25 2.45 -3.33 3.22
N LEU A 26 3.44 -3.18 2.35
CA LEU A 26 4.19 -1.93 2.18
C LEU A 26 3.48 -0.91 1.29
N THR A 27 2.80 -1.40 0.25
CA THR A 27 2.22 -0.54 -0.79
C THR A 27 0.69 -0.48 -0.74
N GLY A 28 0.05 -1.35 0.06
CA GLY A 28 -1.41 -1.52 0.06
C GLY A 28 -1.97 -1.99 -1.30
N LEU A 29 -1.11 -2.39 -2.24
CA LEU A 29 -1.50 -2.85 -3.56
C LEU A 29 -1.79 -4.36 -3.51
N SER A 30 -2.93 -4.76 -4.07
CA SER A 30 -3.18 -6.18 -4.26
C SER A 30 -2.21 -6.74 -5.32
N PRO A 31 -1.69 -7.98 -5.17
CA PRO A 31 -0.77 -8.59 -6.12
C PRO A 31 -1.31 -8.64 -7.56
N VAL A 32 -2.64 -8.74 -7.70
CA VAL A 32 -3.34 -8.72 -8.99
C VAL A 32 -3.15 -7.38 -9.71
N ILE A 33 -3.20 -6.25 -8.99
CA ILE A 33 -2.98 -4.91 -9.58
C ILE A 33 -1.53 -4.77 -10.05
N ILE A 34 -0.56 -5.24 -9.25
CA ILE A 34 0.85 -5.24 -9.62
C ILE A 34 1.06 -6.08 -10.90
N PHE A 35 0.48 -7.27 -10.97
CA PHE A 35 0.58 -8.13 -12.14
C PHE A 35 -0.04 -7.49 -13.39
N ALA A 36 -1.24 -6.89 -13.27
CA ALA A 36 -1.89 -6.17 -14.35
C ALA A 36 -1.04 -4.98 -14.84
N ALA A 37 -0.45 -4.21 -13.92
CA ALA A 37 0.43 -3.10 -14.26
C ALA A 37 1.70 -3.55 -14.99
N LEU A 38 2.31 -4.66 -14.59
CA LEU A 38 3.49 -5.22 -15.25
C LEU A 38 3.18 -5.64 -16.69
N LEU A 39 2.03 -6.31 -16.92
CA LEU A 39 1.59 -6.69 -18.25
C LEU A 39 1.31 -5.47 -19.14
N LEU A 40 0.63 -4.46 -18.58
CA LEU A 40 0.29 -3.23 -19.30
C LEU A 40 1.55 -2.42 -19.63
N GLY A 41 2.45 -2.24 -18.66
CA GLY A 41 3.73 -1.57 -18.83
C GLY A 41 4.63 -2.29 -19.83
N GLY A 42 4.71 -3.62 -19.76
CA GLY A 42 5.45 -4.44 -20.71
C GLY A 42 4.93 -4.32 -22.15
N LYS A 43 3.61 -4.22 -22.34
CA LYS A 43 3.01 -4.04 -23.66
C LYS A 43 3.27 -2.66 -24.27
N ILE A 44 3.24 -1.60 -23.45
CA ILE A 44 3.34 -0.21 -23.93
C ILE A 44 4.81 0.22 -24.10
N GLY A 45 5.66 -0.12 -23.13
CA GLY A 45 7.04 0.39 -23.04
C GLY A 45 8.11 -0.70 -23.02
N GLY A 46 7.75 -1.97 -23.28
CA GLY A 46 8.68 -3.09 -23.21
C GLY A 46 9.34 -3.19 -21.83
N LEU A 47 10.65 -3.43 -21.80
CA LEU A 47 11.41 -3.54 -20.56
C LEU A 47 11.33 -2.28 -19.69
N LEU A 48 11.39 -1.09 -20.30
CA LEU A 48 11.30 0.17 -19.56
C LEU A 48 9.93 0.33 -18.90
N GLY A 49 8.87 -0.07 -19.58
CA GLY A 49 7.52 -0.03 -19.03
C GLY A 49 7.32 -0.98 -17.85
N VAL A 50 7.98 -2.15 -17.85
CA VAL A 50 7.98 -3.08 -16.70
C VAL A 50 8.69 -2.47 -15.48
N ILE A 51 9.85 -1.82 -15.69
CA ILE A 51 10.61 -1.18 -14.61
C ILE A 51 9.80 -0.06 -13.96
N LEU A 52 9.12 0.75 -14.78
CA LEU A 52 8.32 1.87 -14.31
C LEU A 52 6.92 1.49 -13.81
N ALA A 53 6.43 0.28 -14.11
CA ALA A 53 5.06 -0.13 -13.78
C ALA A 53 4.75 -0.03 -12.28
N ILE A 54 5.66 -0.50 -11.43
CA ILE A 54 5.46 -0.52 -9.97
C ILE A 54 5.37 0.89 -9.38
N PRO A 55 6.36 1.78 -9.56
CA PRO A 55 6.29 3.13 -8.99
C PRO A 55 5.11 3.93 -9.54
N LEU A 56 4.80 3.81 -10.84
CA LEU A 56 3.68 4.52 -11.45
C LEU A 56 2.33 4.08 -10.87
N THR A 57 2.16 2.77 -10.65
CA THR A 57 0.94 2.21 -10.05
C THR A 57 0.75 2.66 -8.61
N GLY A 58 1.84 2.75 -7.83
CA GLY A 58 1.79 3.27 -6.46
C GLY A 58 1.33 4.73 -6.41
N VAL A 59 1.87 5.59 -7.28
CA VAL A 59 1.46 7.00 -7.38
C VAL A 59 0.00 7.11 -7.80
N LEU A 60 -0.41 6.37 -8.82
CA LEU A 60 -1.78 6.42 -9.32
C LEU A 60 -2.80 6.01 -8.25
N LYS A 61 -2.53 4.92 -7.52
CA LYS A 61 -3.37 4.49 -6.40
C LYS A 61 -3.48 5.57 -5.33
N SER A 62 -2.36 6.18 -4.95
CA SER A 62 -2.33 7.24 -3.93
C SER A 62 -3.21 8.44 -4.34
N ILE A 63 -3.11 8.87 -5.60
CA ILE A 63 -3.94 9.96 -6.12
C ILE A 63 -5.42 9.58 -6.12
N VAL A 64 -5.76 8.39 -6.61
CA VAL A 64 -7.16 7.90 -6.67
C VAL A 64 -7.76 7.84 -5.26
N GLU A 65 -6.99 7.39 -4.29
CA GLU A 65 -7.43 7.31 -2.90
C GLU A 65 -7.71 8.68 -2.28
N VAL A 66 -6.81 9.65 -2.50
CA VAL A 66 -7.00 11.04 -2.03
C VAL A 66 -8.24 11.69 -2.67
N VAL A 67 -8.47 11.43 -3.95
CA VAL A 67 -9.62 11.98 -4.69
C VAL A 67 -10.94 11.34 -4.25
N LEU A 68 -10.96 10.01 -4.05
CA LEU A 68 -12.17 9.28 -3.64
C LEU A 68 -12.50 9.50 -2.17
N ASN A 69 -11.49 9.51 -1.29
CA ASN A 69 -11.66 9.60 0.15
C ASN A 69 -10.58 10.53 0.75
N PRO A 70 -10.83 11.85 0.81
CA PRO A 70 -9.85 12.83 1.29
C PRO A 70 -9.55 12.73 2.80
N LYS A 71 -10.17 11.80 3.52
CA LYS A 71 -10.06 11.61 4.98
C LYS A 71 -9.36 10.32 5.42
N LEU A 72 -8.92 9.48 4.48
CA LEU A 72 -8.17 8.28 4.84
C LEU A 72 -6.68 8.63 4.92
N PRO A 73 -5.96 8.18 5.97
CA PRO A 73 -4.52 8.34 6.02
C PRO A 73 -3.91 7.70 4.76
N PRO A 74 -2.85 8.29 4.19
CA PRO A 74 -2.22 7.73 3.01
C PRO A 74 -1.89 6.27 3.29
N GLN A 75 -2.16 5.37 2.35
CA GLN A 75 -1.84 3.94 2.47
C GLN A 75 -0.33 3.64 2.40
N THR A 76 0.46 4.58 2.91
CA THR A 76 1.76 4.34 3.48
C THR A 76 1.52 3.41 4.68
N GLY A 77 2.08 2.19 4.65
CA GLY A 77 1.94 1.26 5.76
C GLY A 77 2.29 1.91 7.11
N SER A 78 1.91 1.26 8.21
CA SER A 78 2.06 1.77 9.59
C SER A 78 3.46 2.31 9.96
N PHE A 79 4.45 2.02 9.12
CA PHE A 79 5.78 2.63 9.12
C PHE A 79 5.80 4.16 9.13
N PHE A 80 4.82 4.83 8.51
CA PHE A 80 4.76 6.30 8.45
C PHE A 80 3.63 6.89 9.30
N TYR A 81 3.24 6.20 10.38
CA TYR A 81 2.34 6.77 11.38
C TYR A 81 3.00 7.99 12.03
N ASN A 82 2.30 9.13 12.01
CA ASN A 82 2.65 10.27 12.83
C ASN A 82 1.99 10.10 14.22
N PRO A 83 2.76 9.80 15.28
CA PRO A 83 2.18 9.53 16.61
C PRO A 83 1.44 10.76 17.20
N MET A 84 1.70 11.95 16.67
CA MET A 84 1.07 13.20 17.12
C MET A 84 -0.31 13.46 16.48
N ASN A 85 -0.76 12.62 15.53
CA ASN A 85 -2.07 12.78 14.90
C ASN A 85 -3.22 12.38 15.84
N GLU A 86 -3.01 11.38 16.69
CA GLU A 86 -4.04 10.87 17.60
C GLU A 86 -4.42 11.89 18.68
N GLU A 87 -3.47 12.68 19.19
CA GLU A 87 -3.73 13.75 20.19
C GLU A 87 -4.70 14.83 19.66
N ASN A 88 -4.64 15.14 18.36
CA ASN A 88 -5.57 16.08 17.73
C ASN A 88 -6.98 15.48 17.54
N GLU A 89 -7.07 14.17 17.37
CA GLU A 89 -8.36 13.47 17.26
C GLU A 89 -9.04 13.33 18.63
N PHE A 90 -8.27 13.06 19.71
CA PHE A 90 -8.77 13.06 21.09
C PHE A 90 -9.30 14.45 21.51
N SER A 91 -8.59 15.53 21.19
CA SER A 91 -9.05 16.90 21.48
C SER A 91 -10.27 17.32 20.65
N GLU A 92 -10.36 16.91 19.37
CA GLU A 92 -11.56 17.09 18.53
C GLU A 92 -12.77 16.31 19.04
N ILE A 93 -12.57 15.06 19.50
CA ILE A 93 -13.63 14.23 20.08
C ILE A 93 -14.11 14.84 21.41
N GLU A 94 -13.22 15.34 22.25
CA GLU A 94 -13.57 15.96 23.53
C GLU A 94 -14.35 17.28 23.33
N ILE A 95 -13.93 18.13 22.39
CA ILE A 95 -14.65 19.37 22.04
C ILE A 95 -16.04 19.07 21.44
N LYS A 96 -16.16 18.03 20.62
CA LYS A 96 -17.47 17.60 20.09
C LYS A 96 -18.39 17.07 21.17
N GLN A 97 -17.87 16.29 22.12
CA GLN A 97 -18.66 15.80 23.26
C GLN A 97 -19.07 16.92 24.22
N LEU A 98 -18.20 17.89 24.45
CA LEU A 98 -18.52 19.08 25.22
C LEU A 98 -19.65 19.89 24.56
N ASN A 99 -19.55 20.19 23.26
CA ASN A 99 -20.61 20.92 22.55
C ASN A 99 -21.92 20.14 22.45
N GLN A 100 -21.87 18.81 22.38
CA GLN A 100 -23.05 17.96 22.40
C GLN A 100 -23.76 17.97 23.77
N LYS A 101 -23.01 18.10 24.87
CA LYS A 101 -23.56 18.16 26.24
C LYS A 101 -24.17 19.52 26.60
N ILE A 102 -23.89 20.55 25.80
CA ILE A 102 -24.34 21.94 26.06
C ILE A 102 -25.62 22.29 25.26
N SER A 103 -26.08 21.43 24.33
CA SER A 103 -27.39 21.60 23.69
C SER A 103 -28.48 20.90 24.53
N PRO A 104 -29.44 21.64 25.12
CA PRO A 104 -30.58 21.08 25.85
C PRO A 104 -31.60 20.39 24.93
#